data_AF-A0A2E3I2G7-F1
#
_entry.id   AF-A0A2E3I2G7-F1
#
_cell.length_a   1.000
_cell.length_b   1.000
_cell.length_c   1.000
_cell.angle_alpha   90.00
_cell.angle_beta   90.00
_cell.angle_gamma   90.00
#
_symmetry.space_group_name_H-M   'P 1'
#
loop_
_entity.id
_entity.type
_entity.pdbx_description
1 polymer ?
#
loop_
_entity_poly.entity_id
_entity_poly.type
_entity_poly.pdbx_seq_one_letter_code
_entity_poly.pdbx_strand_id
1 'polypeptide(L)'
;MFYPAFLNLQGKKCLVVGAGTVAERKTISLLRSGSEVHLISPTVTRHLHDLIQQGHISWFKRQFQDGDTTGFFLVCAATNSTQTNTRIFKEAHTKNGIDLVNVVDVVPECTFAATSIVVLEKVSISISTSGKSPAVCRRIREYIESRFCQDVINCFAEKPLAPKSTEKTSEGRKQAFNSKLPYPIGFLLTNRQCITIGKSNKLSRKINLLRKCGAKVKMENDNTLKLNSSAFLTFADVEHQEYCGSQLVELTRNPMRGTFYTPLAIIDRGLVIGITPNLDSKSEWEYAKQIQIDLSTQFENQGYGHFLDFLGSLRPQVMNSIPTTTKRKKFFEDIIDQNSKGEKERCCFDFSNSGCANECTFNLVRTHRTNQIQKEIQKKIQTYSYN
;
A
#
# COMPACT_ATOMS: atom_id res chain seq x y z
N MET A 1 -0.32 -1.42 -12.86
CA MET A 1 0.46 -2.16 -11.84
C MET A 1 1.29 -1.15 -11.08
N PHE A 2 1.49 -1.31 -9.77
CA PHE A 2 2.33 -0.42 -8.98
C PHE A 2 3.70 -1.05 -8.74
N TYR A 3 4.72 -0.23 -8.55
CA TYR A 3 6.05 -0.72 -8.14
C TYR A 3 6.11 -0.77 -6.60
N PRO A 4 6.28 -1.95 -5.98
CA PRO A 4 6.31 -2.06 -4.53
C PRO A 4 7.56 -1.40 -3.97
N ALA A 5 7.40 -0.59 -2.94
CA ALA A 5 8.49 0.02 -2.23
C ALA A 5 8.13 0.21 -0.75
N PHE A 6 9.16 0.30 0.07
CA PHE A 6 9.06 0.76 1.43
C PHE A 6 9.83 2.06 1.57
N LEU A 7 9.17 3.11 2.05
CA LEU A 7 9.80 4.40 2.29
C LEU A 7 10.52 4.41 3.64
N ASN A 8 11.70 5.00 3.65
CA ASN A 8 12.40 5.41 4.85
C ASN A 8 11.96 6.83 5.22
N LEU A 9 11.05 6.92 6.19
CA LEU A 9 10.47 8.19 6.63
C LEU A 9 11.07 8.73 7.94
N GLN A 10 12.14 8.12 8.44
CA GLN A 10 12.77 8.54 9.69
C GLN A 10 13.20 10.02 9.62
N GLY A 11 12.64 10.84 10.51
CA GLY A 11 12.90 12.29 10.59
C GLY A 11 12.40 13.09 9.37
N LYS A 12 11.59 12.50 8.49
CA LYS A 12 11.04 13.20 7.31
C LYS A 12 9.76 13.93 7.70
N LYS A 13 9.64 15.20 7.30
CA LYS A 13 8.40 15.97 7.47
C LYS A 13 7.31 15.45 6.56
N CYS A 14 6.20 14.99 7.15
CA CYS A 14 5.05 14.47 6.42
C CYS A 14 3.80 15.27 6.79
N LEU A 15 3.08 15.76 5.79
CA LEU A 15 1.85 16.52 5.97
C LEU A 15 0.62 15.63 5.72
N VAL A 16 -0.34 15.69 6.64
CA VAL A 16 -1.69 15.15 6.46
C VAL A 16 -2.68 16.30 6.55
N VAL A 17 -3.51 16.46 5.51
CA VAL A 17 -4.58 17.47 5.49
C VAL A 17 -5.93 16.79 5.62
N GLY A 18 -6.71 17.19 6.62
CA GLY A 18 -7.91 16.51 7.09
C GLY A 18 -7.64 15.65 8.32
N ALA A 19 -8.70 15.27 9.04
CA ALA A 19 -8.59 14.50 10.30
C ALA A 19 -9.75 13.52 10.51
N GLY A 20 -10.39 13.06 9.44
CA GLY A 20 -11.34 11.95 9.52
C GLY A 20 -10.65 10.60 9.70
N THR A 21 -11.41 9.50 9.70
CA THR A 21 -10.88 8.14 9.91
C THR A 21 -9.75 7.77 8.92
N VAL A 22 -9.84 8.22 7.67
CA VAL A 22 -8.79 7.96 6.66
C VAL A 22 -7.49 8.70 7.01
N ALA A 23 -7.60 9.97 7.40
CA ALA A 23 -6.47 10.80 7.79
C ALA A 23 -5.82 10.30 9.10
N GLU A 24 -6.63 9.85 10.06
CA GLU A 24 -6.14 9.23 11.29
C GLU A 24 -5.28 7.99 11.01
N ARG A 25 -5.76 7.05 10.19
CA ARG A 25 -4.98 5.86 9.83
C ARG A 25 -3.65 6.21 9.17
N LYS A 26 -3.66 7.19 8.26
CA LYS A 26 -2.43 7.67 7.60
C LYS A 26 -1.47 8.31 8.59
N THR A 27 -1.98 9.16 9.48
CA THR A 27 -1.21 9.82 10.54
C THR A 27 -0.51 8.79 11.42
N ILE A 28 -1.24 7.78 11.91
CA ILE A 28 -0.68 6.71 12.74
C ILE A 28 0.39 5.92 11.99
N SER A 29 0.13 5.58 10.72
CA SER A 29 1.11 4.84 9.90
C SER A 29 2.38 5.65 9.65
N LEU A 30 2.26 6.96 9.43
CA LEU A 30 3.41 7.87 9.24
C LEU A 30 4.21 8.01 10.55
N LEU A 31 3.53 8.19 11.69
CA LEU A 31 4.17 8.26 13.01
C LEU A 31 4.97 6.99 13.31
N ARG A 32 4.37 5.81 13.07
CA ARG A 32 5.02 4.50 13.25
C ARG A 32 6.21 4.27 12.33
N SER A 33 6.39 5.08 11.29
CA SER A 33 7.55 5.05 10.41
C SER A 33 8.61 6.10 10.75
N GLY A 34 8.51 6.71 11.94
CA GLY A 34 9.49 7.65 12.46
C GLY A 34 9.45 9.03 11.82
N SER A 35 8.36 9.38 11.13
CA SER A 35 8.22 10.69 10.46
C SER A 35 7.80 11.80 11.42
N GLU A 36 8.17 13.03 11.07
CA GLU A 36 7.66 14.25 11.73
C GLU A 36 6.30 14.59 11.12
N VAL A 37 5.21 14.20 11.80
CA VAL A 37 3.86 14.37 11.24
C VAL A 37 3.27 15.74 11.59
N HIS A 38 2.88 16.46 10.55
CA HIS A 38 2.11 17.69 10.63
C HIS A 38 0.68 17.43 10.17
N LEU A 39 -0.28 17.94 10.92
CA LEU A 39 -1.72 17.76 10.66
C LEU A 39 -2.39 19.11 10.49
N ILE A 40 -3.10 19.32 9.37
CA ILE A 40 -3.92 20.52 9.13
C ILE A 40 -5.38 20.12 9.10
N SER A 41 -6.16 20.57 10.08
CA SER A 41 -7.61 20.35 10.12
C SER A 41 -8.28 21.25 11.17
N PRO A 42 -9.51 21.75 10.93
CA PRO A 42 -10.27 22.52 11.94
C PRO A 42 -10.63 21.70 13.19
N THR A 43 -10.92 20.41 12.99
CA THR A 43 -11.31 19.45 14.03
C THR A 43 -10.48 18.18 13.91
N VAL A 44 -10.38 17.41 14.97
CA VAL A 44 -9.67 16.12 14.98
C VAL A 44 -10.50 15.06 15.71
N THR A 45 -10.26 13.78 15.44
CA THR A 45 -10.82 12.70 16.24
C THR A 45 -10.22 12.71 17.66
N ARG A 46 -10.88 12.01 18.59
CA ARG A 46 -10.35 11.83 19.95
C ARG A 46 -8.95 11.22 19.96
N HIS A 47 -8.71 10.21 19.14
CA HIS A 47 -7.42 9.54 19.08
C HIS A 47 -6.30 10.46 18.55
N LEU A 48 -6.58 11.24 17.50
CA LEU A 48 -5.64 12.25 17.02
C LEU A 48 -5.40 13.34 18.08
N HIS A 49 -6.45 13.78 18.78
CA HIS A 49 -6.31 14.72 19.88
C HIS A 49 -5.36 14.21 20.98
N ASP A 50 -5.51 12.94 21.39
CA ASP A 50 -4.64 12.32 22.39
C ASP A 50 -3.16 12.29 21.93
N LEU A 51 -2.90 11.98 20.67
CA LEU A 51 -1.56 12.00 20.07
C LEU A 51 -0.96 13.42 20.00
N ILE A 52 -1.80 14.43 19.73
CA ILE A 52 -1.39 15.84 19.73
C ILE A 52 -1.00 16.28 21.15
N GLN A 53 -1.80 15.94 22.15
CA GLN A 53 -1.51 16.25 23.56
C GLN A 53 -0.23 15.57 24.06
N GLN A 54 0.09 14.40 23.52
CA GLN A 54 1.33 13.68 23.81
C GLN A 54 2.55 14.25 23.07
N GLY A 55 2.37 15.25 22.20
CA GLY A 55 3.45 15.89 21.44
C GLY A 55 3.94 15.07 20.24
N HIS A 56 3.17 14.07 19.79
CA HIS A 56 3.53 13.25 18.63
C HIS A 56 3.21 13.92 17.29
N ILE A 57 2.27 14.87 17.27
CA ILE A 57 1.77 15.51 16.04
C ILE A 57 1.80 17.03 16.18
N SER A 58 2.36 17.71 15.19
CA SER A 58 2.24 19.17 15.04
C SER A 58 0.89 19.51 14.40
N TRP A 59 -0.07 20.00 15.19
CA TRP A 59 -1.43 20.30 14.72
C TRP A 59 -1.65 21.79 14.43
N PHE A 60 -2.06 22.09 13.20
CA PHE A 60 -2.58 23.39 12.80
C PHE A 60 -4.11 23.32 12.78
N LYS A 61 -4.74 23.90 13.81
CA LYS A 61 -6.20 23.95 13.97
C LYS A 61 -6.84 24.97 13.02
N ARG A 62 -6.81 24.69 11.73
CA ARG A 62 -7.41 25.53 10.67
C ARG A 62 -7.64 24.72 9.40
N GLN A 63 -8.29 25.35 8.42
CA GLN A 63 -8.35 24.83 7.05
C GLN A 63 -7.01 25.01 6.33
N PHE A 64 -6.85 24.25 5.24
CA PHE A 64 -5.73 24.36 4.31
C PHE A 64 -5.65 25.73 3.63
N GLN A 65 -4.44 26.24 3.49
CA GLN A 65 -4.11 27.52 2.86
C GLN A 65 -2.95 27.30 1.87
N ASP A 66 -2.89 28.17 0.86
CA ASP A 66 -1.82 28.05 -0.13
C ASP A 66 -0.46 28.34 0.51
N GLY A 67 0.52 27.48 0.25
CA GLY A 67 1.86 27.52 0.85
C GLY A 67 2.06 26.51 1.97
N ASP A 68 1.00 25.87 2.46
CA ASP A 68 1.07 24.86 3.52
C ASP A 68 1.88 23.62 3.13
N THR A 69 2.04 23.33 1.84
CA THR A 69 2.75 22.12 1.39
C THR A 69 4.26 22.32 1.29
N THR A 70 4.78 23.54 1.41
CA THR A 70 6.20 23.82 1.21
C THR A 70 7.10 23.11 2.22
N GLY A 71 8.17 22.45 1.72
CA GLY A 71 9.19 21.82 2.56
C GLY A 71 8.83 20.45 3.13
N PHE A 72 7.68 19.89 2.76
CA PHE A 72 7.29 18.52 3.15
C PHE A 72 7.88 17.48 2.19
N PHE A 73 8.29 16.34 2.76
CA PHE A 73 8.77 15.19 1.99
C PHE A 73 7.61 14.39 1.38
N LEU A 74 6.49 14.30 2.11
CA LEU A 74 5.30 13.57 1.72
C LEU A 74 4.04 14.34 2.11
N VAL A 75 3.05 14.38 1.22
CA VAL A 75 1.75 15.02 1.46
C VAL A 75 0.61 14.03 1.25
N CYS A 76 -0.29 13.93 2.22
CA CYS A 76 -1.55 13.20 2.12
C CYS A 76 -2.73 14.17 2.19
N ALA A 77 -3.53 14.24 1.12
CA ALA A 77 -4.79 14.98 1.09
C ALA A 77 -5.96 14.02 1.39
N ALA A 78 -6.57 14.18 2.57
CA ALA A 78 -7.60 13.29 3.09
C ALA A 78 -8.77 14.09 3.70
N THR A 79 -9.16 15.18 3.03
CA THR A 79 -10.35 15.96 3.40
C THR A 79 -11.62 15.39 2.75
N ASN A 80 -12.78 15.82 3.23
CA ASN A 80 -14.08 15.49 2.64
C ASN A 80 -14.38 16.28 1.34
N SER A 81 -13.52 17.22 0.95
CA SER A 81 -13.71 18.06 -0.24
C SER A 81 -12.73 17.63 -1.33
N THR A 82 -13.26 17.04 -2.41
CA THR A 82 -12.47 16.70 -3.59
C THR A 82 -11.78 17.93 -4.17
N GLN A 83 -12.45 19.09 -4.19
CA GLN A 83 -11.87 20.34 -4.68
C GLN A 83 -10.65 20.77 -3.85
N THR A 84 -10.74 20.67 -2.52
CA THR A 84 -9.63 20.97 -1.61
C THR A 84 -8.49 19.98 -1.82
N ASN A 85 -8.80 18.69 -1.95
CA ASN A 85 -7.82 17.63 -2.20
C ASN A 85 -7.04 17.85 -3.51
N THR A 86 -7.72 18.22 -4.60
CA THR A 86 -7.09 18.58 -5.87
C THR A 86 -6.21 19.82 -5.77
N ARG A 87 -6.65 20.83 -5.00
CA ARG A 87 -5.85 22.04 -4.75
C ARG A 87 -4.55 21.71 -4.01
N ILE A 88 -4.62 20.86 -2.98
CA ILE A 88 -3.44 20.36 -2.26
C ILE A 88 -2.48 19.62 -3.19
N PHE A 89 -3.00 18.77 -4.09
CA PHE A 89 -2.17 18.05 -5.07
C PHE A 89 -1.42 19.00 -6.00
N LYS A 90 -2.13 19.97 -6.59
CA LYS A 90 -1.52 20.96 -7.50
C LYS A 90 -0.43 21.76 -6.80
N GLU A 91 -0.67 22.18 -5.56
CA GLU A 91 0.35 22.90 -4.81
C GLU A 91 1.56 22.02 -4.47
N ALA A 92 1.33 20.84 -3.88
CA ALA A 92 2.39 19.94 -3.47
C ALA A 92 3.23 19.47 -4.67
N HIS A 93 2.58 18.90 -5.69
CA HIS A 93 3.26 18.24 -6.79
C HIS A 93 3.71 19.22 -7.88
N THR A 94 2.81 20.10 -8.33
CA THR A 94 3.10 20.97 -9.50
C THR A 94 3.87 22.22 -9.12
N LYS A 95 3.54 22.86 -7.98
CA LYS A 95 4.20 24.12 -7.56
C LYS A 95 5.47 23.85 -6.73
N ASN A 96 5.40 22.94 -5.77
CA ASN A 96 6.48 22.70 -4.81
C ASN A 96 7.38 21.51 -5.15
N GLY A 97 7.08 20.76 -6.22
CA GLY A 97 7.92 19.65 -6.70
C GLY A 97 8.00 18.45 -5.76
N ILE A 98 6.97 18.23 -4.92
CA ILE A 98 6.94 17.11 -3.98
C ILE A 98 6.60 15.83 -4.76
N ASP A 99 7.51 14.87 -4.72
CA ASP A 99 7.37 13.59 -5.44
C ASP A 99 6.41 12.62 -4.77
N LEU A 100 6.15 12.75 -3.47
CA LEU A 100 5.27 11.85 -2.71
C LEU A 100 3.97 12.54 -2.32
N VAL A 101 2.95 12.40 -3.16
CA VAL A 101 1.60 12.91 -2.90
C VAL A 101 0.57 11.80 -3.02
N ASN A 102 -0.28 11.68 -2.02
CA ASN A 102 -1.43 10.76 -2.04
C ASN A 102 -2.72 11.52 -1.75
N VAL A 103 -3.61 11.55 -2.75
CA VAL A 103 -4.96 12.08 -2.63
C VAL A 103 -5.95 10.95 -2.44
N VAL A 104 -6.69 10.98 -1.34
CA VAL A 104 -7.72 9.97 -1.06
C VAL A 104 -8.79 10.01 -2.15
N ASP A 105 -9.13 8.83 -2.66
CA ASP A 105 -10.15 8.57 -3.68
C ASP A 105 -9.93 9.22 -5.06
N VAL A 106 -8.79 9.88 -5.31
CA VAL A 106 -8.44 10.48 -6.61
C VAL A 106 -7.11 9.93 -7.12
N VAL A 107 -7.15 8.72 -7.71
CA VAL A 107 -5.96 8.00 -8.21
C VAL A 107 -5.12 8.79 -9.23
N PRO A 108 -5.70 9.53 -10.20
CA PRO A 108 -4.91 10.34 -11.12
C PRO A 108 -4.08 11.44 -10.43
N GLU A 109 -4.47 11.86 -9.23
CA GLU A 109 -3.80 12.86 -8.40
C GLU A 109 -2.94 12.20 -7.31
N CYS A 110 -2.39 11.03 -7.60
CA CYS A 110 -1.47 10.33 -6.71
C CYS A 110 -0.15 10.05 -7.42
N THR A 111 0.95 10.07 -6.68
CA THR A 111 2.27 9.58 -7.12
C THR A 111 2.61 8.21 -6.50
N PHE A 112 1.92 7.87 -5.41
CA PHE A 112 1.95 6.55 -4.81
C PHE A 112 0.57 6.15 -4.28
N ALA A 113 0.34 4.84 -4.19
CA ALA A 113 -0.82 4.26 -3.53
C ALA A 113 -0.41 3.68 -2.17
N ALA A 114 -1.27 3.86 -1.18
CA ALA A 114 -1.16 3.09 0.06
C ALA A 114 -1.44 1.61 -0.22
N THR A 115 -0.77 0.74 0.53
CA THR A 115 -0.97 -0.71 0.47
C THR A 115 -1.62 -1.20 1.76
N SER A 116 -2.21 -2.40 1.73
CA SER A 116 -2.61 -3.08 2.94
C SER A 116 -1.36 -3.63 3.63
N ILE A 117 -1.26 -3.56 4.96
CA ILE A 117 -0.07 -4.00 5.69
C ILE A 117 -0.43 -5.00 6.80
N VAL A 118 0.39 -6.01 6.96
CA VAL A 118 0.48 -6.88 8.14
C VAL A 118 1.86 -6.66 8.75
N VAL A 119 1.91 -6.36 10.05
CA VAL A 119 3.18 -6.20 10.76
C VAL A 119 3.31 -7.35 11.74
N LEU A 120 4.33 -8.17 11.50
CA LEU A 120 4.78 -9.22 12.39
C LEU A 120 5.95 -8.69 13.22
N GLU A 121 6.39 -9.47 14.22
CA GLU A 121 7.51 -9.08 15.10
C GLU A 121 8.77 -8.70 14.31
N LYS A 122 9.14 -9.53 13.33
CA LYS A 122 10.40 -9.42 12.56
C LYS A 122 10.23 -8.89 11.13
N VAL A 123 9.01 -8.87 10.60
CA VAL A 123 8.79 -8.47 9.20
C VAL A 123 7.52 -7.65 9.05
N SER A 124 7.52 -6.80 8.04
CA SER A 124 6.34 -6.12 7.53
C SER A 124 5.98 -6.68 6.16
N ILE A 125 4.71 -6.98 5.96
CA ILE A 125 4.16 -7.55 4.73
C ILE A 125 3.12 -6.58 4.17
N SER A 126 3.41 -6.05 2.99
CA SER A 126 2.51 -5.22 2.20
C SER A 126 1.76 -6.05 1.17
N ILE A 127 0.49 -5.73 0.93
CA ILE A 127 -0.40 -6.43 0.00
C ILE A 127 -1.07 -5.37 -0.86
N SER A 128 -1.03 -5.58 -2.16
CA SER A 128 -1.70 -4.73 -3.14
C SER A 128 -2.32 -5.56 -4.24
N THR A 129 -3.55 -5.23 -4.59
CA THR A 129 -4.26 -5.81 -5.74
C THR A 129 -4.22 -4.85 -6.95
N SER A 130 -3.28 -3.91 -6.99
CA SER A 130 -3.19 -2.86 -8.01
C SER A 130 -4.50 -2.08 -8.20
N GLY A 131 -5.27 -1.86 -7.12
CA GLY A 131 -6.58 -1.19 -7.15
C GLY A 131 -7.75 -2.03 -7.67
N LYS A 132 -7.52 -3.29 -8.10
CA LYS A 132 -8.55 -4.15 -8.71
C LYS A 132 -9.62 -4.61 -7.73
N SER A 133 -9.23 -5.08 -6.53
CA SER A 133 -10.19 -5.58 -5.54
C SER A 133 -9.73 -5.36 -4.09
N PRO A 134 -10.24 -4.32 -3.40
CA PRO A 134 -10.01 -4.12 -1.97
C PRO A 134 -10.46 -5.30 -1.10
N ALA A 135 -11.54 -5.99 -1.48
CA ALA A 135 -12.06 -7.15 -0.76
C ALA A 135 -11.09 -8.35 -0.80
N VAL A 136 -10.52 -8.65 -1.98
CA VAL A 136 -9.46 -9.67 -2.10
C VAL A 136 -8.22 -9.27 -1.29
N CYS A 137 -7.82 -7.99 -1.37
CA CYS A 137 -6.70 -7.47 -0.58
C CYS A 137 -6.90 -7.73 0.92
N ARG A 138 -8.10 -7.42 1.42
CA ARG A 138 -8.50 -7.66 2.81
C ARG A 138 -8.41 -9.15 3.18
N ARG A 139 -8.90 -10.05 2.34
CA ARG A 139 -8.84 -11.50 2.62
C ARG A 139 -7.44 -12.06 2.65
N ILE A 140 -6.58 -11.63 1.73
CA ILE A 140 -5.16 -12.02 1.74
C ILE A 140 -4.49 -11.52 3.03
N ARG A 141 -4.81 -10.30 3.46
CA ARG A 141 -4.33 -9.75 4.73
C ARG A 141 -4.78 -10.62 5.91
N GLU A 142 -6.06 -10.91 6.01
CA GLU A 142 -6.64 -11.74 7.10
C GLU A 142 -6.04 -13.15 7.12
N TYR A 143 -5.81 -13.76 5.96
CA TYR A 143 -5.12 -15.04 5.86
C TYR A 143 -3.68 -14.96 6.41
N ILE A 144 -2.90 -13.96 5.98
CA ILE A 144 -1.52 -13.79 6.43
C ILE A 144 -1.48 -13.52 7.95
N GLU A 145 -2.40 -12.70 8.46
CA GLU A 145 -2.57 -12.47 9.90
C GLU A 145 -2.85 -13.79 10.64
N SER A 146 -3.84 -14.57 10.20
CA SER A 146 -4.18 -15.84 10.85
C SER A 146 -3.04 -16.87 10.84
N ARG A 147 -2.20 -16.86 9.79
CA ARG A 147 -1.15 -17.86 9.58
C ARG A 147 0.12 -17.55 10.36
N PHE A 148 0.50 -16.27 10.44
CA PHE A 148 1.81 -15.86 10.96
C PHE A 148 1.75 -15.02 12.23
N CYS A 149 0.59 -14.47 12.60
CA CYS A 149 0.44 -13.68 13.82
C CYS A 149 0.14 -14.62 15.00
N GLN A 150 1.19 -15.13 15.66
CA GLN A 150 1.04 -15.95 16.88
C GLN A 150 0.63 -15.10 18.09
N ASP A 151 0.90 -13.79 18.08
CA ASP A 151 0.47 -12.82 19.07
C ASP A 151 -0.23 -11.63 18.39
N VAL A 152 -1.50 -11.41 18.74
CA VAL A 152 -2.43 -10.38 18.19
C VAL A 152 -1.97 -8.93 18.47
N ILE A 153 -0.72 -8.70 18.89
CA ILE A 153 -0.23 -7.42 19.41
C ILE A 153 -0.28 -6.32 18.33
N ASN A 154 -0.33 -6.65 17.03
CA ASN A 154 -0.30 -5.65 15.97
C ASN A 154 -1.22 -5.97 14.78
N CYS A 155 -2.51 -6.28 15.01
CA CYS A 155 -3.50 -6.15 13.93
C CYS A 155 -3.79 -4.66 13.69
N PHE A 156 -3.16 -4.10 12.64
CA PHE A 156 -3.22 -2.68 12.24
C PHE A 156 -4.61 -2.19 11.78
N ALA A 157 -5.62 -3.05 11.83
CA ALA A 157 -7.00 -2.72 11.51
C ALA A 157 -7.90 -3.10 12.69
N GLU A 158 -8.57 -2.10 13.26
CA GLU A 158 -9.81 -2.19 14.05
C GLU A 158 -9.75 -2.20 15.59
N LYS A 159 -8.60 -2.30 16.27
CA LYS A 159 -8.57 -2.02 17.72
C LYS A 159 -7.96 -0.66 18.04
N PRO A 160 -8.73 0.27 18.66
CA PRO A 160 -8.13 1.42 19.29
C PRO A 160 -7.14 0.90 20.33
N LEU A 161 -5.98 1.56 20.46
CA LEU A 161 -5.11 1.43 21.62
C LEU A 161 -5.86 1.98 22.84
N ALA A 162 -6.92 1.28 23.26
CA ALA A 162 -7.54 1.52 24.55
C ALA A 162 -6.55 1.03 25.61
N PRO A 163 -6.28 1.82 26.65
CA PRO A 163 -5.38 1.41 27.71
C PRO A 163 -6.03 0.24 28.44
N LYS A 164 -5.42 -0.95 28.36
CA LYS A 164 -5.63 -1.93 29.42
C LYS A 164 -5.06 -1.31 30.69
N SER A 165 -5.96 -1.00 31.60
CA SER A 165 -5.71 -0.54 32.95
C SER A 165 -4.64 -1.42 33.61
N THR A 166 -3.49 -0.82 33.89
CA THR A 166 -2.66 -0.97 35.10
C THR A 166 -1.31 -0.31 34.77
N GLU A 167 -1.03 0.79 35.46
CA GLU A 167 0.28 1.39 35.70
C GLU A 167 1.42 0.87 34.83
N LYS A 168 1.66 1.52 33.70
CA LYS A 168 2.98 1.51 33.05
C LYS A 168 3.40 2.94 32.76
N THR A 169 4.59 3.24 33.24
CA THR A 169 5.29 4.53 33.27
C THR A 169 5.27 5.26 31.93
N SER A 170 5.40 6.60 31.98
CA SER A 170 5.46 7.51 30.83
C SER A 170 6.50 7.13 29.76
N GLU A 171 7.48 6.29 30.10
CA GLU A 171 8.53 5.80 29.20
C GLU A 171 8.02 4.73 28.22
N GLY A 172 7.12 3.83 28.64
CA GLY A 172 6.56 2.78 27.76
C GLY A 172 5.61 3.34 26.68
N ARG A 173 5.00 4.51 26.93
CA ARG A 173 4.11 5.17 25.95
C ARG A 173 4.88 5.89 24.84
N LYS A 174 6.03 6.49 25.15
CA LYS A 174 6.93 7.10 24.15
C LYS A 174 7.54 6.05 23.20
N GLN A 175 7.65 4.79 23.63
CA GLN A 175 8.25 3.70 22.86
C GLN A 175 7.38 3.20 21.69
N ALA A 176 6.05 3.31 21.75
CA ALA A 176 5.15 2.70 20.75
C ALA A 176 5.24 3.33 19.35
N PHE A 177 5.67 4.59 19.25
CA PHE A 177 5.87 5.31 17.98
C PHE A 177 7.35 5.51 17.62
N ASN A 178 8.27 4.98 18.43
CA ASN A 178 9.70 4.96 18.10
C ASN A 178 10.09 3.69 17.31
N SER A 179 9.09 2.96 16.82
CA SER A 179 9.29 1.81 15.94
C SER A 179 9.83 2.29 14.60
N LYS A 180 10.95 1.75 14.12
CA LYS A 180 11.52 2.05 12.80
C LYS A 180 10.80 1.24 11.70
N LEU A 181 9.46 1.21 11.75
CA LEU A 181 8.71 0.38 10.81
C LEU A 181 8.72 1.03 9.42
N PRO A 182 9.06 0.29 8.38
CA PRO A 182 9.12 0.86 7.05
C PRO A 182 7.70 1.16 6.52
N TYR A 183 7.52 2.25 5.76
CA TYR A 183 6.20 2.69 5.29
C TYR A 183 5.91 2.11 3.89
N PRO A 184 5.01 1.11 3.73
CA PRO A 184 4.82 0.44 2.46
C PRO A 184 3.95 1.23 1.49
N ILE A 185 4.41 1.31 0.25
CA ILE A 185 3.72 1.98 -0.84
C ILE A 185 3.81 1.19 -2.14
N GLY A 186 2.90 1.52 -3.06
CA GLY A 186 3.05 1.18 -4.48
C GLY A 186 3.26 2.46 -5.29
N PHE A 187 4.44 2.65 -5.87
CA PHE A 187 4.68 3.80 -6.75
C PHE A 187 3.85 3.71 -8.03
N LEU A 188 3.30 4.87 -8.44
CA LEU A 188 2.53 5.06 -9.67
C LEU A 188 3.47 5.56 -10.78
N LEU A 189 4.05 4.63 -11.52
CA LEU A 189 5.17 4.93 -12.44
C LEU A 189 4.80 5.18 -13.90
N THR A 190 3.52 5.10 -14.26
CA THR A 190 3.07 5.32 -15.65
C THR A 190 3.60 6.63 -16.20
N ASN A 191 4.39 6.55 -17.28
CA ASN A 191 5.04 7.68 -17.95
C ASN A 191 6.06 8.47 -17.13
N ARG A 192 6.42 8.01 -15.92
CA ARG A 192 7.46 8.66 -15.09
C ARG A 192 8.85 8.18 -15.49
N GLN A 193 9.81 9.09 -15.49
CA GLN A 193 11.21 8.78 -15.78
C GLN A 193 11.89 8.19 -14.55
N CYS A 194 12.49 7.02 -14.71
CA CYS A 194 13.32 6.38 -13.70
C CYS A 194 14.74 6.24 -14.25
N ILE A 195 15.73 6.49 -13.40
CA ILE A 195 17.14 6.37 -13.76
C ILE A 195 17.77 5.20 -13.04
N THR A 196 18.62 4.47 -13.74
CA THR A 196 19.46 3.43 -13.15
C THR A 196 20.93 3.75 -13.38
N ILE A 197 21.72 3.72 -12.31
CA ILE A 197 23.14 4.03 -12.31
C ILE A 197 23.93 2.77 -11.95
N GLY A 198 24.87 2.38 -12.81
CA GLY A 198 25.68 1.17 -12.65
C GLY A 198 25.17 -0.04 -13.44
N LYS A 199 25.86 -1.18 -13.31
CA LYS A 199 25.61 -2.41 -14.08
C LYS A 199 25.69 -3.64 -13.18
N SER A 200 24.55 -4.08 -12.65
CA SER A 200 24.44 -5.39 -11.98
C SER A 200 23.18 -6.16 -12.34
N ASN A 201 23.24 -7.48 -12.16
CA ASN A 201 22.11 -8.38 -12.35
C ASN A 201 20.89 -8.01 -11.48
N LYS A 202 21.13 -7.48 -10.28
CA LYS A 202 20.06 -6.97 -9.39
C LYS A 202 19.32 -5.79 -10.05
N LEU A 203 20.07 -4.87 -10.67
CA LEU A 203 19.53 -3.73 -11.38
C LEU A 203 18.75 -4.16 -12.62
N SER A 204 19.26 -5.12 -13.41
CA SER A 204 18.57 -5.68 -14.58
C SER A 204 17.19 -6.24 -14.24
N ARG A 205 17.06 -6.97 -13.13
CA ARG A 205 15.75 -7.49 -12.67
C ARG A 205 14.79 -6.36 -12.30
N LYS A 206 15.28 -5.30 -11.64
CA LYS A 206 14.48 -4.12 -11.29
C LYS A 206 14.02 -3.35 -12.52
N ILE A 207 14.89 -3.18 -13.53
CA ILE A 207 14.56 -2.52 -14.79
C ILE A 207 13.35 -3.18 -15.46
N ASN A 208 13.31 -4.52 -15.48
CA ASN A 208 12.18 -5.26 -16.04
C ASN A 208 10.88 -4.97 -15.26
N LEU A 209 10.93 -4.93 -13.93
CA LEU A 209 9.77 -4.60 -13.11
C LEU A 209 9.32 -3.14 -13.30
N LEU A 210 10.26 -2.19 -13.39
CA LEU A 210 9.97 -0.77 -13.67
C LEU A 210 9.22 -0.61 -14.99
N ARG A 211 9.71 -1.26 -16.06
CA ARG A 211 9.06 -1.24 -17.37
C ARG A 211 7.66 -1.86 -17.33
N LYS A 212 7.48 -2.99 -16.62
CA LYS A 212 6.16 -3.60 -16.38
C LYS A 212 5.20 -2.66 -15.64
N CYS A 213 5.70 -1.77 -14.79
CA CYS A 213 4.93 -0.75 -14.09
C CYS A 213 4.67 0.51 -14.94
N GLY A 214 5.14 0.56 -16.20
CA GLY A 214 4.93 1.69 -17.12
C GLY A 214 5.95 2.82 -16.98
N ALA A 215 7.07 2.59 -16.29
CA ALA A 215 8.15 3.56 -16.17
C ALA A 215 8.97 3.71 -17.46
N LYS A 216 9.39 4.94 -17.77
CA LYS A 216 10.42 5.21 -18.78
C LYS A 216 11.79 5.09 -18.12
N VAL A 217 12.55 4.04 -18.45
CA VAL A 217 13.83 3.76 -17.78
C VAL A 217 15.00 4.24 -18.62
N LYS A 218 15.80 5.16 -18.08
CA LYS A 218 17.08 5.61 -18.65
C LYS A 218 18.24 5.00 -17.86
N MET A 219 19.20 4.41 -18.55
CA MET A 219 20.40 3.86 -17.93
C MET A 219 21.54 4.87 -18.08
N GLU A 220 22.26 5.13 -17.00
CA GLU A 220 23.43 6.01 -17.00
C GLU A 220 24.68 5.20 -16.64
N ASN A 221 25.72 5.37 -17.46
CA ASN A 221 27.00 4.65 -17.34
C ASN A 221 27.99 5.37 -16.42
N ASP A 222 27.65 6.56 -15.93
CA ASP A 222 28.49 7.33 -15.03
C ASP A 222 28.50 6.67 -13.65
N ASN A 223 29.68 6.42 -13.08
CA ASN A 223 29.82 5.85 -11.74
C ASN A 223 29.63 6.90 -10.64
N THR A 224 29.31 8.15 -11.01
CA THR A 224 28.93 9.20 -10.08
C THR A 224 27.40 9.35 -10.04
N LEU A 225 26.85 9.45 -8.83
CA LEU A 225 25.45 9.73 -8.54
C LEU A 225 25.16 11.22 -8.83
N LYS A 226 25.37 11.66 -10.08
CA LYS A 226 24.87 12.95 -10.55
C LYS A 226 23.36 12.81 -10.76
N LEU A 227 22.63 13.00 -9.67
CA LEU A 227 21.18 12.86 -9.66
C LEU A 227 20.55 13.86 -10.61
N ASN A 228 19.82 13.33 -11.58
CA ASN A 228 19.08 14.11 -12.54
C ASN A 228 17.81 14.65 -11.87
N SER A 229 17.64 15.98 -11.84
CA SER A 229 16.46 16.62 -11.25
C SER A 229 15.14 16.24 -11.92
N SER A 230 15.18 15.66 -13.13
CA SER A 230 13.98 15.16 -13.84
C SER A 230 13.61 13.71 -13.50
N ALA A 231 14.44 12.99 -12.74
CA ALA A 231 14.17 11.60 -12.38
C ALA A 231 13.16 11.53 -11.24
N PHE A 232 12.09 10.76 -11.44
CA PHE A 232 11.15 10.46 -10.35
C PHE A 232 11.72 9.44 -9.37
N LEU A 233 12.36 8.37 -9.87
CA LEU A 233 13.10 7.40 -9.05
C LEU A 233 14.52 7.24 -9.58
N THR A 234 15.47 7.06 -8.68
CA THR A 234 16.84 6.65 -9.00
C THR A 234 17.19 5.34 -8.30
N PHE A 235 17.70 4.39 -9.07
CA PHE A 235 18.26 3.13 -8.57
C PHE A 235 19.76 3.15 -8.82
N ALA A 236 20.55 3.08 -7.76
CA ALA A 236 21.99 3.21 -7.90
C ALA A 236 22.72 2.02 -7.29
N ASP A 237 23.66 1.48 -8.08
CA ASP A 237 24.56 0.41 -7.69
C ASP A 237 25.98 0.92 -7.44
N VAL A 238 26.07 1.98 -6.63
CA VAL A 238 27.32 2.65 -6.28
C VAL A 238 27.50 2.65 -4.76
N GLU A 239 28.74 2.65 -4.32
CA GLU A 239 29.08 2.78 -2.90
C GLU A 239 29.18 4.25 -2.52
N HIS A 240 28.40 4.63 -1.50
CA HIS A 240 28.54 5.87 -0.74
C HIS A 240 28.57 7.15 -1.58
N GLN A 241 27.39 7.73 -1.82
CA GLN A 241 27.25 9.13 -2.20
C GLN A 241 26.08 9.78 -1.46
N GLU A 242 26.27 11.03 -1.05
CA GLU A 242 25.23 11.88 -0.48
C GLU A 242 24.25 12.26 -1.59
N TYR A 243 22.95 12.19 -1.28
CA TYR A 243 21.88 12.61 -2.16
C TYR A 243 21.01 13.62 -1.42
N CYS A 244 20.35 14.51 -2.16
CA CYS A 244 19.45 15.47 -1.54
C CYS A 244 18.28 14.72 -0.89
N GLY A 245 18.01 14.99 0.39
CA GLY A 245 17.04 14.24 1.18
C GLY A 245 15.58 14.29 0.68
N SER A 246 15.28 15.09 -0.35
CA SER A 246 13.99 15.16 -1.04
C SER A 246 13.84 14.16 -2.19
N GLN A 247 14.94 13.62 -2.73
CA GLN A 247 14.91 12.76 -3.92
C GLN A 247 14.65 11.30 -3.56
N LEU A 248 13.93 10.58 -4.44
CA LEU A 248 13.63 9.16 -4.26
C LEU A 248 14.74 8.29 -4.84
N VAL A 249 15.65 7.86 -3.96
CA VAL A 249 16.81 7.01 -4.28
C VAL A 249 16.74 5.68 -3.54
N GLU A 250 16.98 4.59 -4.27
CA GLU A 250 17.31 3.26 -3.74
C GLU A 250 18.78 2.92 -4.03
N LEU A 251 19.52 2.54 -2.99
CA LEU A 251 20.90 2.07 -3.10
C LEU A 251 20.91 0.53 -3.08
N THR A 252 21.22 -0.11 -4.20
CA THR A 252 21.06 -1.57 -4.33
C THR A 252 22.01 -2.40 -3.47
N ARG A 253 23.16 -1.82 -3.07
CA ARG A 253 24.14 -2.45 -2.18
C ARG A 253 23.81 -2.27 -0.70
N ASN A 254 23.19 -1.14 -0.34
CA ASN A 254 22.78 -0.83 1.03
C ASN A 254 21.38 -0.19 1.02
N PRO A 255 20.32 -1.01 0.87
CA PRO A 255 18.97 -0.51 0.63
C PRO A 255 18.45 0.42 1.74
N MET A 256 18.86 0.17 2.99
CA MET A 256 18.41 0.93 4.16
C MET A 256 18.99 2.35 4.23
N ARG A 257 20.05 2.65 3.48
CA ARG A 257 20.61 4.01 3.35
C ARG A 257 19.91 4.85 2.28
N GLY A 258 19.02 4.28 1.47
CA GLY A 258 18.18 5.01 0.52
C GLY A 258 16.99 5.69 1.20
N THR A 259 16.29 6.54 0.44
CA THR A 259 14.96 7.06 0.84
C THR A 259 13.85 6.03 0.70
N PHE A 260 14.09 5.00 -0.11
CA PHE A 260 13.22 3.85 -0.23
C PHE A 260 14.05 2.63 -0.61
N TYR A 261 13.43 1.46 -0.48
CA TYR A 261 13.96 0.23 -1.04
C TYR A 261 12.85 -0.67 -1.56
N THR A 262 13.21 -1.57 -2.47
CA THR A 262 12.28 -2.55 -3.00
C THR A 262 12.27 -3.79 -2.09
N PRO A 263 11.10 -4.23 -1.59
CA PRO A 263 11.01 -5.42 -0.75
C PRO A 263 11.26 -6.71 -1.55
N LEU A 264 11.43 -7.83 -0.83
CA LEU A 264 11.19 -9.14 -1.44
C LEU A 264 9.73 -9.17 -1.90
N ALA A 265 9.46 -9.55 -3.14
CA ALA A 265 8.13 -9.42 -3.70
C ALA A 265 7.67 -10.70 -4.38
N ILE A 266 6.41 -11.04 -4.14
CA ILE A 266 5.64 -12.03 -4.91
C ILE A 266 4.73 -11.22 -5.82
N ILE A 267 4.84 -11.47 -7.12
CA ILE A 267 4.14 -10.70 -8.14
C ILE A 267 3.43 -11.66 -9.07
N ASP A 268 2.09 -11.64 -9.03
CA ASP A 268 1.23 -12.33 -9.99
C ASP A 268 0.24 -11.33 -10.58
N ARG A 269 0.55 -10.84 -11.79
CA ARG A 269 -0.24 -9.85 -12.53
C ARG A 269 -0.52 -8.59 -11.68
N GLY A 270 -1.76 -8.43 -11.20
CA GLY A 270 -2.17 -7.30 -10.37
C GLY A 270 -1.90 -7.49 -8.87
N LEU A 271 -1.62 -8.72 -8.42
CA LEU A 271 -1.29 -9.05 -7.05
C LEU A 271 0.19 -8.80 -6.80
N VAL A 272 0.48 -8.00 -5.77
CA VAL A 272 1.82 -7.72 -5.28
C VAL A 272 1.81 -7.91 -3.77
N ILE A 273 2.64 -8.84 -3.28
CA ILE A 273 2.89 -9.04 -1.85
C ILE A 273 4.36 -8.71 -1.62
N GLY A 274 4.64 -7.60 -0.92
CA GLY A 274 5.99 -7.14 -0.62
C GLY A 274 6.34 -7.42 0.84
N ILE A 275 7.44 -8.11 1.10
CA ILE A 275 7.90 -8.56 2.41
C ILE A 275 9.25 -7.90 2.69
N THR A 276 9.39 -7.31 3.88
CA THR A 276 10.63 -6.69 4.32
C THR A 276 10.88 -6.96 5.81
N PRO A 277 12.14 -7.13 6.24
CA PRO A 277 12.44 -7.13 7.66
C PRO A 277 12.15 -5.78 8.31
N ASN A 278 11.84 -5.79 9.60
CA ASN A 278 11.62 -4.56 10.37
C ASN A 278 12.96 -3.90 10.76
N LEU A 279 14.00 -4.71 10.94
CA LEU A 279 15.37 -4.30 11.25
C LEU A 279 16.35 -4.85 10.21
N ASP A 280 17.41 -4.10 9.94
CA ASP A 280 18.48 -4.54 9.04
C ASP A 280 19.42 -5.54 9.73
N SER A 281 18.94 -6.77 9.90
CA SER A 281 19.70 -7.86 10.50
C SER A 281 19.64 -9.11 9.64
N LYS A 282 20.73 -9.90 9.66
CA LYS A 282 20.82 -11.14 8.88
C LYS A 282 19.67 -12.10 9.21
N SER A 283 19.33 -12.25 10.49
CA SER A 283 18.28 -13.16 10.96
C SER A 283 16.88 -12.74 10.48
N GLU A 284 16.56 -11.45 10.48
CA GLU A 284 15.27 -10.97 9.97
C GLU A 284 15.19 -11.08 8.44
N TRP A 285 16.30 -10.86 7.72
CA TRP A 285 16.34 -11.10 6.28
C TRP A 285 16.15 -12.58 5.92
N GLU A 286 16.70 -13.50 6.71
CA GLU A 286 16.48 -14.95 6.56
C GLU A 286 15.01 -15.31 6.82
N TYR A 287 14.41 -14.75 7.88
CA TYR A 287 13.00 -14.94 8.19
C TYR A 287 12.07 -14.36 7.10
N ALA A 288 12.39 -13.18 6.57
CA ALA A 288 11.66 -12.56 5.46
C ALA A 288 11.69 -13.43 4.19
N LYS A 289 12.84 -14.06 3.89
CA LYS A 289 12.96 -15.01 2.77
C LYS A 289 12.13 -16.26 3.00
N GLN A 290 12.10 -16.79 4.23
CA GLN A 290 11.27 -17.96 4.55
C GLN A 290 9.79 -17.65 4.32
N ILE A 291 9.30 -16.53 4.84
CA ILE A 291 7.91 -16.09 4.61
C ILE A 291 7.65 -15.88 3.12
N GLN A 292 8.60 -15.32 2.37
CA GLN A 292 8.46 -15.16 0.93
C GLN A 292 8.28 -16.51 0.23
N ILE A 293 9.10 -17.51 0.56
CA ILE A 293 9.01 -18.86 -0.03
C ILE A 293 7.64 -19.47 0.31
N ASP A 294 7.23 -19.43 1.58
CA ASP A 294 5.96 -19.97 2.04
C ASP A 294 4.77 -19.32 1.31
N LEU A 295 4.77 -17.98 1.21
CA LEU A 295 3.71 -17.25 0.52
C LEU A 295 3.75 -17.44 -1.00
N SER A 296 4.93 -17.62 -1.60
CA SER A 296 5.08 -17.92 -3.03
C SER A 296 4.35 -19.21 -3.39
N THR A 297 4.44 -20.26 -2.56
CA THR A 297 3.72 -21.52 -2.83
C THR A 297 2.19 -21.33 -2.94
N GLN A 298 1.65 -20.39 -2.17
CA GLN A 298 0.22 -20.09 -2.13
C GLN A 298 -0.23 -19.08 -3.18
N PHE A 299 0.55 -18.03 -3.44
CA PHE A 299 0.10 -16.88 -4.21
C PHE A 299 0.73 -16.78 -5.60
N GLU A 300 1.85 -17.45 -5.81
CA GLU A 300 2.51 -17.49 -7.11
C GLU A 300 1.87 -18.59 -7.97
N ASN A 301 1.30 -18.21 -9.12
CA ASN A 301 0.72 -19.12 -10.11
C ASN A 301 -0.52 -19.94 -9.69
N GLN A 302 -1.08 -19.72 -8.50
CA GLN A 302 -2.34 -20.37 -8.07
C GLN A 302 -3.61 -19.72 -8.65
N GLY A 303 -3.46 -18.74 -9.55
CA GLY A 303 -4.57 -18.11 -10.27
C GLY A 303 -5.18 -16.88 -9.59
N TYR A 304 -4.62 -16.40 -8.47
CA TYR A 304 -5.08 -15.17 -7.83
C TYR A 304 -4.95 -13.93 -8.72
N GLY A 305 -3.86 -13.81 -9.48
CA GLY A 305 -3.70 -12.74 -10.47
C GLY A 305 -4.78 -12.78 -11.55
N HIS A 306 -5.12 -13.97 -12.05
CA HIS A 306 -6.21 -14.16 -13.00
C HIS A 306 -7.57 -13.79 -12.41
N PHE A 307 -7.81 -14.15 -11.15
CA PHE A 307 -9.03 -13.77 -10.45
C PHE A 307 -9.16 -12.26 -10.26
N LEU A 308 -8.05 -11.58 -9.94
CA LEU A 308 -8.04 -10.11 -9.88
C LEU A 308 -8.31 -9.46 -11.24
N ASP A 309 -7.74 -10.00 -12.33
CA ASP A 309 -8.02 -9.52 -13.69
C ASP A 309 -9.51 -9.64 -14.02
N PHE A 310 -10.12 -10.76 -13.65
CA PHE A 310 -11.54 -11.00 -13.79
C PHE A 310 -12.40 -10.03 -12.98
N LEU A 311 -12.14 -9.84 -11.68
CA LEU A 311 -12.87 -8.85 -10.89
C LEU A 311 -12.71 -7.43 -11.46
N GLY A 312 -11.51 -7.12 -11.96
CA GLY A 312 -11.23 -5.84 -12.62
C GLY A 312 -12.05 -5.62 -13.90
N SER A 313 -12.27 -6.66 -14.71
CA SER A 313 -13.04 -6.55 -15.96
C SER A 313 -14.54 -6.36 -15.71
N LEU A 314 -15.06 -6.81 -14.57
CA LEU A 314 -16.45 -6.57 -14.16
C LEU A 314 -16.71 -5.14 -13.69
N ARG A 315 -15.66 -4.41 -13.29
CA ARG A 315 -15.79 -3.11 -12.62
C ARG A 315 -16.54 -2.06 -13.45
N PRO A 316 -16.27 -1.84 -14.75
CA PRO A 316 -17.01 -0.86 -15.53
C PRO A 316 -18.52 -1.16 -15.59
N GLN A 317 -18.88 -2.44 -15.78
CA GLN A 317 -20.28 -2.88 -15.82
C GLN A 317 -20.98 -2.65 -14.48
N VAL A 318 -20.33 -3.05 -13.38
CA VAL A 318 -20.87 -2.86 -12.02
C VAL A 318 -21.06 -1.38 -11.67
N MET A 319 -20.10 -0.54 -12.03
CA MET A 319 -20.16 0.90 -11.76
C MET A 319 -21.30 1.58 -12.53
N ASN A 320 -21.61 1.10 -13.73
CA ASN A 320 -22.69 1.64 -14.57
C ASN A 320 -24.07 1.12 -14.14
N SER A 321 -24.15 -0.15 -13.69
CA SER A 321 -25.45 -0.81 -13.45
C SER A 321 -25.91 -0.78 -11.99
N ILE A 322 -25.00 -0.75 -11.01
CA ILE A 322 -25.36 -0.83 -9.58
C ILE A 322 -25.23 0.57 -8.96
N PRO A 323 -26.33 1.18 -8.47
CA PRO A 323 -26.37 2.62 -8.19
C PRO A 323 -25.52 3.03 -7.00
N THR A 324 -25.48 2.25 -5.91
CA THR A 324 -24.86 2.69 -4.65
C THR A 324 -23.53 1.99 -4.37
N THR A 325 -22.59 2.72 -3.75
CA THR A 325 -21.28 2.17 -3.34
C THR A 325 -21.42 0.96 -2.41
N THR A 326 -22.40 0.98 -1.50
CA THR A 326 -22.68 -0.13 -0.58
C THR A 326 -23.11 -1.40 -1.32
N LYS A 327 -24.03 -1.28 -2.30
CA LYS A 327 -24.46 -2.41 -3.12
C LYS A 327 -23.31 -2.95 -3.99
N ARG A 328 -22.52 -2.06 -4.60
CA ARG A 328 -21.33 -2.44 -5.38
C ARG A 328 -20.33 -3.23 -4.52
N LYS A 329 -20.07 -2.77 -3.30
CA LYS A 329 -19.19 -3.47 -2.35
C LYS A 329 -19.71 -4.88 -2.05
N LYS A 330 -20.99 -4.99 -1.67
CA LYS A 330 -21.63 -6.26 -1.34
C LYS A 330 -21.62 -7.23 -2.53
N PHE A 331 -21.87 -6.74 -3.75
CA PHE A 331 -21.77 -7.54 -4.97
C PHE A 331 -20.38 -8.18 -5.14
N PHE A 332 -19.31 -7.40 -4.97
CA PHE A 332 -17.95 -7.96 -5.09
C PHE A 332 -17.61 -8.92 -3.94
N GLU A 333 -18.09 -8.66 -2.72
CA GLU A 333 -17.93 -9.59 -1.60
C GLU A 333 -18.63 -10.93 -1.90
N ASP A 334 -19.88 -10.88 -2.39
CA ASP A 334 -20.65 -12.06 -2.78
C ASP A 334 -19.97 -12.87 -3.91
N ILE A 335 -19.34 -12.22 -4.89
CA ILE A 335 -18.59 -12.93 -5.95
C ILE A 335 -17.41 -13.72 -5.37
N ILE A 336 -16.76 -13.17 -4.35
CA ILE A 336 -15.60 -13.81 -3.72
C ILE A 336 -16.06 -14.92 -2.76
N ASP A 337 -17.19 -14.73 -2.07
CA ASP A 337 -17.68 -15.60 -0.99
C ASP A 337 -18.63 -16.71 -1.42
N GLN A 338 -19.38 -16.52 -2.51
CA GLN A 338 -20.44 -17.44 -2.90
C GLN A 338 -20.03 -18.28 -4.10
N ASN A 339 -20.57 -19.48 -4.17
CA ASN A 339 -20.50 -20.31 -5.38
C ASN A 339 -21.38 -19.72 -6.51
N SER A 340 -21.28 -20.31 -7.70
CA SER A 340 -22.12 -20.04 -8.88
C SER A 340 -23.62 -19.93 -8.54
N LYS A 341 -24.10 -20.82 -7.67
CA LYS A 341 -25.50 -20.94 -7.24
C LYS A 341 -25.93 -19.96 -6.13
N GLY A 342 -25.01 -19.17 -5.57
CA GLY A 342 -25.30 -18.17 -4.53
C GLY A 342 -25.30 -18.69 -3.09
N GLU A 343 -24.86 -19.93 -2.87
CA GLU A 343 -24.74 -20.53 -1.53
C GLU A 343 -23.38 -20.19 -0.90
N LYS A 344 -23.36 -20.01 0.42
CA LYS A 344 -22.13 -19.88 1.23
C LYS A 344 -21.48 -21.25 1.44
N GLU A 345 -21.13 -21.96 0.37
CA GLU A 345 -20.30 -23.16 0.47
C GLU A 345 -18.81 -22.80 0.31
N ARG A 346 -17.95 -23.61 0.94
CA ARG A 346 -16.48 -23.43 1.09
C ARG A 346 -15.79 -23.07 -0.23
N CYS A 347 -15.74 -21.78 -0.55
CA CYS A 347 -14.97 -21.22 -1.64
C CYS A 347 -13.48 -21.22 -1.25
N CYS A 348 -12.59 -21.51 -2.19
CA CYS A 348 -11.13 -21.70 -2.00
C CYS A 348 -10.40 -20.44 -1.47
N PHE A 349 -11.13 -19.34 -1.30
CA PHE A 349 -10.61 -18.11 -0.70
C PHE A 349 -10.45 -18.19 0.83
N ASP A 350 -10.76 -19.34 1.45
CA ASP A 350 -10.43 -19.63 2.86
C ASP A 350 -8.96 -20.04 3.04
N PHE A 351 -8.22 -20.28 1.95
CA PHE A 351 -6.77 -20.58 1.96
C PHE A 351 -6.33 -21.76 2.86
N SER A 352 -7.28 -22.54 3.36
CA SER A 352 -7.10 -23.52 4.45
C SER A 352 -7.56 -24.93 4.07
N ASN A 353 -8.18 -25.15 2.90
CA ASN A 353 -8.90 -26.38 2.61
C ASN A 353 -8.74 -26.91 1.17
N SER A 354 -8.40 -28.19 1.05
CA SER A 354 -8.32 -28.96 -0.21
C SER A 354 -9.69 -29.43 -0.73
N GLY A 355 -10.75 -29.35 0.09
CA GLY A 355 -12.14 -29.73 -0.24
C GLY A 355 -13.02 -28.58 -0.74
N CYS A 356 -12.46 -27.65 -1.51
CA CYS A 356 -13.18 -26.51 -2.05
C CYS A 356 -14.09 -26.91 -3.23
N ALA A 357 -15.29 -26.33 -3.31
CA ALA A 357 -16.23 -26.63 -4.38
C ALA A 357 -15.64 -26.27 -5.77
N ASN A 358 -15.60 -27.24 -6.68
CA ASN A 358 -15.16 -27.05 -8.07
C ASN A 358 -15.95 -25.93 -8.78
N GLU A 359 -17.19 -25.70 -8.35
CA GLU A 359 -18.12 -24.73 -8.92
C GLU A 359 -17.97 -23.30 -8.38
N CYS A 360 -17.06 -23.05 -7.42
CA CYS A 360 -16.89 -21.68 -6.91
C CYS A 360 -16.25 -20.74 -7.96
N THR A 361 -16.60 -19.45 -7.89
CA THR A 361 -16.16 -18.41 -8.84
C THR A 361 -14.64 -18.41 -9.03
N PHE A 362 -13.88 -18.51 -7.94
CA PHE A 362 -12.42 -18.54 -8.01
C PHE A 362 -11.88 -19.73 -8.81
N ASN A 363 -12.40 -20.95 -8.55
CA ASN A 363 -11.99 -22.16 -9.26
C ASN A 363 -12.32 -22.09 -10.75
N LEU A 364 -13.53 -21.62 -11.09
CA LEU A 364 -13.94 -21.46 -12.48
C LEU A 364 -13.03 -20.46 -13.21
N VAL A 365 -12.64 -19.36 -12.56
CA VAL A 365 -11.75 -18.36 -13.15
C VAL A 365 -10.33 -18.90 -13.31
N ARG A 366 -9.73 -19.51 -12.27
CA ARG A 366 -8.35 -20.03 -12.36
C ARG A 366 -8.19 -21.21 -13.31
N THR A 367 -9.27 -21.95 -13.59
CA THR A 367 -9.30 -23.04 -14.58
C THR A 367 -9.77 -22.60 -15.97
N HIS A 368 -9.84 -21.29 -16.22
CA HIS A 368 -10.23 -20.70 -17.51
C HIS A 368 -11.66 -21.07 -17.98
N ARG A 369 -12.57 -21.35 -17.06
CA ARG A 369 -13.99 -21.66 -17.31
C ARG A 369 -14.90 -20.45 -17.10
N THR A 370 -14.43 -19.24 -17.41
CA THR A 370 -15.16 -17.98 -17.17
C THR A 370 -16.51 -17.91 -17.89
N ASN A 371 -16.65 -18.57 -19.04
CA ASN A 371 -17.92 -18.64 -19.79
C ASN A 371 -19.05 -19.32 -18.97
N GLN A 372 -18.70 -20.23 -18.06
CA GLN A 372 -19.67 -20.97 -17.25
C GLN A 372 -20.32 -20.08 -16.17
N ILE A 373 -19.63 -19.03 -15.72
CA ILE A 373 -20.13 -18.12 -14.67
C ILE A 373 -20.68 -16.79 -15.23
N GLN A 374 -20.41 -16.48 -16.49
CA GLN A 374 -20.79 -15.19 -17.08
C GLN A 374 -22.30 -14.93 -17.04
N LYS A 375 -23.12 -15.95 -17.31
CA LYS A 375 -24.59 -15.85 -17.24
C LYS A 375 -25.08 -15.53 -15.81
N GLU A 376 -24.49 -16.18 -14.81
CA GLU A 376 -24.86 -15.97 -13.41
C GLU A 376 -24.43 -14.59 -12.90
N ILE A 377 -23.27 -14.10 -13.34
CA ILE A 377 -22.82 -12.74 -13.02
C ILE A 377 -23.76 -11.71 -13.60
N GLN A 378 -24.19 -11.87 -14.86
CA GLN A 378 -25.18 -10.96 -15.45
C GLN A 378 -26.51 -10.98 -14.66
N LYS A 379 -26.97 -12.17 -14.25
CA LYS A 379 -28.16 -12.30 -13.40
C LYS A 379 -27.98 -11.62 -12.03
N LYS A 380 -26.81 -11.78 -11.40
CA LYS A 380 -26.48 -11.10 -10.14
C LYS A 380 -26.41 -9.58 -10.30
N ILE A 381 -25.80 -9.08 -11.39
CA ILE A 381 -25.77 -7.65 -11.70
C ILE A 381 -27.20 -7.11 -11.79
N GLN A 382 -28.08 -7.74 -12.57
CA GLN A 382 -29.49 -7.35 -12.67
C GLN A 382 -30.18 -7.33 -11.30
N THR A 383 -29.98 -8.38 -10.48
CA THR A 383 -30.58 -8.47 -9.15
C THR A 383 -30.18 -7.30 -8.24
N TYR A 384 -28.92 -6.87 -8.29
CA TYR A 384 -28.40 -5.74 -7.53
C TYR A 384 -28.72 -4.36 -8.15
N SER A 385 -29.13 -4.32 -9.41
CA SER A 385 -29.58 -3.10 -10.09
C SER A 385 -31.02 -2.73 -9.72
N TYR A 386 -31.91 -3.73 -9.60
CA TYR A 386 -33.34 -3.52 -9.35
C TYR A 386 -33.72 -3.48 -7.86
N ASN A 387 -33.03 -4.26 -7.01
CA ASN A 387 -33.17 -4.23 -5.55
C ASN A 387 -32.21 -3.21 -4.96
#